data_AF-A0A327KRR6-F1
#
_entry.id   AF-A0A327KRR6-F1
#
_cell.length_a   1.000
_cell.length_b   1.000
_cell.length_c   1.000
_cell.angle_alpha   90.00
_cell.angle_beta   90.00
_cell.angle_gamma   90.00
#
_symmetry.space_group_name_H-M   'P 1'
#
loop_
_entity.id
_entity.type
_entity.pdbx_description
1 polymer ?
#
loop_
_entity_poly.entity_id
_entity_poly.type
_entity_poly.pdbx_seq_one_letter_code
_entity_poly.pdbx_strand_id
1 'polypeptide(L)'
;MSFPKKGKYFPGKDGTPSGREPPDGMNYAAEIAAALHRALDSTRAGAKTAAGWTGADERTAKNWFSGRYGPCGKHLVALARNSDEVLNAFLALAGRPDLVASAKLATAEQAISELLSAVRSLNGKAK
;
A
#
# COMPACT_ATOMS: atom_id res chain seq x y z
N MET A 1 27.87 -32.09 14.85
CA MET A 1 27.33 -30.98 14.05
C MET A 1 25.83 -31.11 14.02
N SER A 2 25.09 -30.24 14.72
CA SER A 2 23.63 -30.34 14.87
C SER A 2 22.93 -29.38 13.91
N PHE A 3 21.94 -29.86 13.16
CA PHE A 3 21.17 -29.06 12.21
C PHE A 3 20.08 -28.21 12.91
N PRO A 4 19.78 -26.98 12.46
CA PRO A 4 18.73 -26.18 13.08
C PRO A 4 17.33 -26.72 12.78
N LYS A 5 16.53 -26.90 13.82
CA LYS A 5 15.20 -27.55 13.80
C LYS A 5 14.07 -26.69 13.23
N LYS A 6 14.36 -25.53 12.61
CA LYS A 6 13.37 -24.68 11.93
C LYS A 6 13.97 -24.15 10.62
N GLY A 7 13.57 -24.79 9.52
CA GLY A 7 13.89 -24.34 8.18
C GLY A 7 13.18 -23.02 7.87
N LYS A 8 13.97 -22.00 7.52
CA LYS A 8 13.69 -20.97 6.51
C LYS A 8 14.93 -20.14 6.13
N TYR A 9 16.09 -20.32 6.78
CA TYR A 9 17.28 -19.51 6.47
C TYR A 9 18.57 -20.32 6.49
N PHE A 10 19.34 -20.18 5.41
CA PHE A 10 20.75 -20.53 5.36
C PHE A 10 21.57 -19.27 5.64
N PRO A 11 22.54 -19.31 6.58
CA PRO A 11 23.42 -18.18 6.83
C PRO A 11 24.36 -17.97 5.64
N GLY A 12 24.54 -16.70 5.24
CA GLY A 12 25.58 -16.31 4.28
C GLY A 12 26.99 -16.45 4.89
N LYS A 13 28.01 -16.41 4.04
CA LYS A 13 29.43 -16.70 4.36
C LYS A 13 30.03 -15.78 5.45
N ASP A 14 29.35 -14.67 5.77
CA ASP A 14 29.86 -13.61 6.64
C ASP A 14 28.95 -13.38 7.89
N GLY A 15 27.99 -14.28 8.16
CA GLY A 15 27.09 -14.16 9.33
C GLY A 15 26.06 -13.03 9.25
N THR A 16 26.03 -12.26 8.16
CA THR A 16 24.98 -11.28 7.87
C THR A 16 23.75 -11.98 7.29
N PRO A 17 22.53 -11.58 7.70
CA PRO A 17 21.32 -12.09 7.08
C PRO A 17 21.30 -11.64 5.62
N SER A 18 21.51 -12.60 4.72
CA SER A 18 21.36 -12.40 3.28
C SER A 18 19.87 -12.28 2.94
N GLY A 19 19.33 -11.08 3.18
CA GLY A 19 18.05 -10.62 2.68
C GLY A 19 18.25 -9.55 1.61
N ARG A 20 19.31 -9.65 0.82
CA ARG A 20 19.58 -8.71 -0.27
C ARG A 20 18.61 -9.03 -1.40
N GLU A 21 17.46 -8.35 -1.41
CA GLU A 21 16.63 -8.27 -2.60
C GLU A 21 17.49 -7.74 -3.77
N PRO A 22 17.22 -8.18 -5.02
CA PRO A 22 18.06 -7.85 -6.15
C PRO A 22 18.20 -6.34 -6.34
N PRO A 23 19.37 -5.83 -6.77
CA PRO A 23 19.65 -4.40 -6.85
C PRO A 23 18.79 -3.64 -7.89
N ASP A 24 18.06 -4.35 -8.75
CA ASP A 24 17.24 -3.80 -9.86
C ASP A 24 15.75 -4.16 -9.77
N GLY A 25 15.31 -4.80 -8.68
CA GLY A 25 13.91 -5.13 -8.45
C GLY A 25 13.25 -4.01 -7.64
N MET A 26 12.16 -3.42 -8.14
CA MET A 26 11.29 -2.56 -7.34
C MET A 26 11.12 -3.15 -5.93
N ASN A 27 11.61 -2.44 -4.92
CA ASN A 27 11.56 -2.93 -3.55
C ASN A 27 10.11 -2.84 -3.05
N TYR A 28 9.39 -3.95 -3.19
CA TYR A 28 7.98 -4.09 -2.81
C TYR A 28 7.73 -3.59 -1.38
N ALA A 29 8.61 -3.94 -0.45
CA ALA A 29 8.46 -3.53 0.94
C ALA A 29 8.58 -2.01 1.11
N ALA A 30 9.54 -1.37 0.43
CA ALA A 30 9.74 0.07 0.48
C ALA A 30 8.59 0.85 -0.16
N GLU A 31 8.10 0.41 -1.33
CA GLU A 31 6.98 1.06 -2.03
C GLU A 31 5.68 0.97 -1.23
N ILE A 32 5.39 -0.19 -0.66
CA ILE A 32 4.22 -0.34 0.21
C ILE A 32 4.39 0.47 1.50
N ALA A 33 5.59 0.56 2.07
CA ALA A 33 5.85 1.42 3.22
C ALA A 33 5.55 2.89 2.89
N ALA A 34 6.05 3.39 1.76
CA ALA A 34 5.78 4.76 1.31
C ALA A 34 4.28 5.01 1.12
N ALA A 35 3.55 4.05 0.55
CA ALA A 35 2.10 4.13 0.40
C ALA A 35 1.37 4.17 1.74
N LEU A 36 1.79 3.35 2.71
CA LEU A 36 1.24 3.36 4.07
C LEU A 36 1.46 4.70 4.77
N HIS A 37 2.63 5.31 4.60
CA HIS A 37 2.92 6.65 5.15
C HIS A 37 2.04 7.73 4.52
N ARG A 38 1.79 7.67 3.21
CA ARG A 38 0.85 8.60 2.55
C ARG A 38 -0.58 8.42 3.01
N ALA A 39 -0.98 7.19 3.32
CA ALA A 39 -2.37 6.86 3.68
C ALA A 39 -2.72 7.16 5.14
N LEU A 40 -1.77 6.94 6.07
CA LEU A 40 -2.04 6.82 7.50
C LEU A 40 -1.10 7.64 8.40
N ASP A 41 -0.23 8.45 7.78
CA ASP A 41 0.90 9.13 8.40
C ASP A 41 1.91 8.18 9.08
N SER A 42 3.11 8.68 9.37
CA SER A 42 4.22 7.90 9.95
C SER A 42 4.09 7.67 11.47
N THR A 43 2.88 7.69 12.01
CA THR A 43 2.63 7.66 13.46
C THR A 43 2.33 6.26 13.97
N ARG A 44 2.45 6.05 15.29
CA ARG A 44 2.00 4.81 15.95
C ARG A 44 0.51 4.51 15.66
N ALA A 45 -0.31 5.56 15.50
CA ALA A 45 -1.72 5.40 15.19
C ALA A 45 -1.90 4.76 13.80
N GLY A 46 -1.11 5.15 12.81
CA GLY A 46 -1.16 4.56 11.47
C GLY A 46 -0.88 3.06 11.47
N ALA A 47 0.16 2.61 12.18
CA ALA A 47 0.45 1.18 12.32
C ALA A 47 -0.68 0.40 13.01
N LYS A 48 -1.35 1.01 14.01
CA LYS A 48 -2.50 0.40 14.69
C LYS A 48 -3.72 0.31 13.77
N THR A 49 -3.98 1.33 12.96
CA THR A 49 -5.06 1.33 11.96
C THR A 49 -4.83 0.24 10.91
N ALA A 50 -3.62 0.15 10.35
CA ALA A 50 -3.26 -0.91 9.41
C ALA A 50 -3.38 -2.32 10.01
N ALA A 51 -2.99 -2.50 11.28
CA ALA A 51 -3.22 -3.74 12.02
C ALA A 51 -4.72 -4.05 12.14
N GLY A 52 -5.55 -3.05 12.46
CA GLY A 52 -7.00 -3.17 12.53
C GLY A 52 -7.64 -3.60 11.20
N TRP A 53 -7.21 -3.01 10.08
CA TRP A 53 -7.72 -3.38 8.74
C TRP A 53 -7.36 -4.81 8.32
N THR A 54 -6.19 -5.29 8.75
CA THR A 54 -5.61 -6.55 8.25
C THR A 54 -5.76 -7.73 9.21
N GLY A 55 -6.07 -7.47 10.48
CA GLY A 55 -6.03 -8.46 11.55
C GLY A 55 -4.61 -8.91 11.93
N ALA A 56 -3.57 -8.22 11.45
CA ALA A 56 -2.19 -8.53 11.79
C ALA A 56 -1.79 -7.96 13.16
N ASP A 57 -0.76 -8.52 13.77
CA ASP A 57 -0.17 -7.97 14.99
C ASP A 57 0.46 -6.58 14.74
N GLU A 58 0.38 -5.67 15.71
CA GLU A 58 0.89 -4.30 15.60
C GLU A 58 2.40 -4.28 15.28
N ARG A 59 3.19 -5.26 15.77
CA ARG A 59 4.61 -5.38 15.41
C ARG A 59 4.79 -5.72 13.93
N THR A 60 3.93 -6.56 13.38
CA THR A 60 3.95 -6.92 11.96
C THR A 60 3.61 -5.70 11.11
N ALA A 61 2.59 -4.93 11.49
CA ALA A 61 2.26 -3.68 10.82
C ALA A 61 3.42 -2.68 10.87
N LYS A 62 4.07 -2.49 12.03
CA LYS A 62 5.26 -1.64 12.16
C LYS A 62 6.41 -2.05 11.24
N ASN A 63 6.60 -3.36 11.01
CA ASN A 63 7.61 -3.83 10.07
C ASN A 63 7.29 -3.49 8.61
N TRP A 64 6.01 -3.33 8.26
CA TRP A 64 5.60 -2.84 6.94
C TRP A 64 5.90 -1.35 6.79
N PHE A 65 5.56 -0.54 7.81
CA PHE A 65 5.86 0.89 7.81
C PHE A 65 7.37 1.18 7.79
N SER A 66 8.22 0.29 8.29
CA SER A 66 9.67 0.43 8.21
C SER A 66 10.27 -0.01 6.88
N GLY A 67 9.48 -0.63 5.99
CA GLY A 67 9.96 -1.19 4.72
C GLY A 67 10.88 -2.40 4.90
N ARG A 68 11.03 -2.94 6.11
CA ARG A 68 11.90 -4.11 6.37
C ARG A 68 11.32 -5.39 5.78
N TYR A 69 10.00 -5.53 5.83
CA TYR A 69 9.27 -6.64 5.24
C TYR A 69 7.98 -6.10 4.61
N GLY A 70 7.59 -6.63 3.45
CA GLY A 70 6.29 -6.32 2.87
C GLY A 70 5.16 -7.18 3.48
N PRO A 71 3.89 -6.74 3.36
CA PRO A 71 2.75 -7.56 3.72
C PRO A 71 2.65 -8.80 2.82
N CYS A 72 2.24 -9.94 3.36
CA CYS A 72 1.89 -11.08 2.51
C CYS A 72 0.56 -10.83 1.80
N GLY A 73 0.26 -11.62 0.75
CA GLY A 73 -0.88 -11.39 -0.14
C GLY A 73 -2.21 -11.11 0.57
N LYS A 74 -2.56 -11.89 1.60
CA LYS A 74 -3.81 -11.66 2.37
C LYS A 74 -3.86 -10.29 3.05
N HIS A 75 -2.74 -9.82 3.60
CA HIS A 75 -2.67 -8.52 4.26
C HIS A 75 -2.62 -7.40 3.23
N LEU A 76 -1.92 -7.61 2.11
CA LEU A 76 -1.89 -6.64 1.01
C LEU A 76 -3.28 -6.39 0.45
N VAL A 77 -4.07 -7.45 0.21
CA VAL A 77 -5.47 -7.33 -0.26
C VAL A 77 -6.30 -6.53 0.74
N ALA A 78 -6.16 -6.78 2.04
CA ALA A 78 -6.89 -6.05 3.07
C ALA A 78 -6.47 -4.56 3.13
N LEU A 79 -5.17 -4.26 2.99
CA LEU A 79 -4.68 -2.88 2.93
C LEU A 79 -5.19 -2.16 1.67
N ALA A 80 -5.06 -2.76 0.49
CA ALA A 80 -5.51 -2.19 -0.78
C ALA A 80 -7.03 -1.97 -0.83
N ARG A 81 -7.82 -2.76 -0.09
CA ARG A 81 -9.27 -2.56 0.06
C ARG A 81 -9.61 -1.30 0.86
N ASN A 82 -8.75 -0.88 1.78
CA ASN A 82 -8.99 0.25 2.68
C ASN A 82 -8.17 1.50 2.33
N SER A 83 -7.25 1.42 1.37
CA SER A 83 -6.34 2.50 1.02
C SER A 83 -6.03 2.51 -0.48
N ASP A 84 -6.50 3.57 -1.14
CA ASP A 84 -6.19 3.83 -2.55
C ASP A 84 -4.69 4.02 -2.78
N GLU A 85 -3.96 4.60 -1.83
CA GLU A 85 -2.51 4.75 -1.92
C GLU A 85 -1.79 3.39 -2.01
N VAL A 86 -2.22 2.42 -1.19
CA VAL A 86 -1.65 1.06 -1.23
C VAL A 86 -2.06 0.33 -2.52
N LEU A 87 -3.31 0.49 -2.97
CA LEU A 87 -3.77 -0.07 -4.23
C LEU A 87 -2.97 0.50 -5.42
N ASN A 88 -2.76 1.81 -5.46
CA ASN A 88 -2.01 2.50 -6.51
C ASN A 88 -0.55 2.03 -6.55
N ALA A 89 0.11 1.92 -5.39
CA ALA A 89 1.47 1.40 -5.31
C ALA A 89 1.54 -0.05 -5.81
N PHE A 90 0.58 -0.91 -5.42
CA PHE A 90 0.55 -2.29 -5.91
C PHE A 90 0.35 -2.37 -7.43
N LEU A 91 -0.54 -1.56 -8.02
CA LEU A 91 -0.76 -1.53 -9.46
C LEU A 91 0.46 -1.00 -10.23
N ALA A 92 1.17 -0.01 -9.69
CA ALA A 92 2.42 0.47 -10.25
C ALA A 92 3.50 -0.63 -10.25
N LEU A 93 3.66 -1.32 -9.12
CA LEU A 93 4.55 -2.48 -8.98
C LEU A 93 4.18 -3.64 -9.91
N ALA A 94 2.89 -3.81 -10.20
CA ALA A 94 2.39 -4.81 -11.13
C ALA A 94 2.55 -4.41 -12.61
N GLY A 95 3.14 -3.24 -12.91
CA GLY A 95 3.30 -2.73 -14.27
C GLY A 95 1.99 -2.28 -14.92
N ARG A 96 0.97 -1.95 -14.11
CA ARG A 96 -0.36 -1.52 -14.58
C ARG A 96 -0.78 -0.17 -13.99
N PRO A 97 0.07 0.87 -14.03
CA PRO A 97 -0.26 2.19 -13.48
C PRO A 97 -1.45 2.84 -14.20
N ASP A 98 -1.69 2.51 -15.47
CA ASP A 98 -2.77 3.11 -16.27
C ASP A 98 -4.17 2.83 -15.72
N LEU A 99 -4.35 1.70 -15.01
CA LEU A 99 -5.63 1.41 -14.34
C LEU A 99 -5.98 2.45 -13.28
N VAL A 100 -4.97 3.06 -12.64
CA VAL A 100 -5.16 4.17 -11.71
C VAL A 100 -5.64 5.41 -12.45
N ALA A 101 -5.04 5.71 -13.61
CA ALA A 101 -5.41 6.87 -14.42
C ALA A 101 -6.86 6.77 -14.93
N SER A 102 -7.26 5.62 -15.46
CA SER A 102 -8.63 5.39 -15.93
C SER A 102 -9.65 5.51 -14.79
N ALA A 103 -9.36 4.94 -13.62
CA ALA A 103 -10.24 5.06 -12.45
C ALA A 103 -10.37 6.52 -11.96
N LYS A 104 -9.26 7.24 -11.86
CA LYS A 104 -9.25 8.66 -11.46
C LYS A 104 -9.99 9.56 -12.46
N LEU A 105 -9.83 9.29 -13.76
CA LEU A 105 -10.50 10.04 -14.82
C LEU A 105 -12.03 9.88 -14.73
N ALA A 106 -12.52 8.65 -14.59
CA ALA A 106 -13.96 8.39 -14.43
C ALA A 106 -14.55 9.12 -13.21
N THR A 107 -13.83 9.10 -12.08
CA THR A 107 -14.24 9.85 -10.87
C THR A 107 -14.25 11.36 -11.11
N ALA A 108 -13.26 11.90 -11.84
CA ALA A 108 -13.19 13.31 -12.17
C ALA A 108 -14.34 13.75 -13.10
N GLU A 109 -14.66 12.96 -14.12
CA GLU A 109 -15.80 13.20 -15.01
C GLU A 109 -17.12 13.25 -14.25
N GLN A 110 -17.32 12.31 -13.33
CA GLN A 110 -18.50 12.28 -12.46
C GLN A 110 -18.59 13.54 -11.58
N ALA A 111 -17.50 13.90 -10.89
CA ALA A 111 -17.46 15.08 -10.02
C ALA A 111 -17.72 16.39 -10.80
N ILE A 112 -17.15 16.54 -12.00
CA ILE A 112 -17.39 17.69 -12.87
C ILE A 112 -18.86 17.74 -13.31
N SER A 113 -19.46 16.59 -13.65
CA SER A 113 -20.86 16.51 -14.08
C SER A 113 -21.82 16.90 -12.96
N GLU A 114 -21.56 16.45 -11.73
CA GLU A 114 -22.32 16.83 -10.54
C GLU A 114 -22.21 18.32 -10.24
N LEU A 115 -21.00 18.88 -10.29
CA LEU A 115 -20.77 20.31 -10.10
C LEU A 115 -21.50 21.15 -11.16
N LEU A 116 -21.43 20.75 -12.43
CA LEU A 116 -22.13 21.44 -13.52
C LEU A 116 -23.65 21.41 -13.33
N SER A 117 -24.20 20.28 -12.88
CA SER A 117 -25.62 20.14 -12.55
C SER A 117 -26.02 21.09 -11.42
N ALA A 118 -25.22 21.16 -10.34
CA ALA A 118 -25.45 22.08 -9.23
C ALA A 118 -25.44 23.56 -9.68
N VAL A 119 -24.45 23.95 -10.50
CA VAL A 119 -24.36 25.31 -11.06
C VAL A 119 -25.59 25.65 -11.91
N ARG A 120 -26.04 24.74 -12.78
CA ARG A 120 -27.24 24.93 -13.61
C ARG A 120 -28.51 25.07 -12.77
N SER A 121 -28.63 24.30 -11.69
CA SER A 121 -29.77 24.37 -10.76
C SER A 121 -29.85 25.71 -10.04
N LEU A 122 -28.71 26.28 -9.62
CA LEU A 122 -28.64 27.62 -9.03
C LEU A 122 -29.07 28.70 -10.04
N ASN A 123 -28.60 28.59 -11.28
CA ASN A 123 -28.92 29.57 -12.32
C ASN A 123 -30.39 29.49 -12.79
N GLY A 124 -31.02 28.31 -12.71
CA GLY A 124 -32.43 28.11 -13.03
C GLY A 124 -33.41 28.61 -11.96
N LYS A 125 -32.96 28.80 -10.71
CA LYS A 125 -33.78 29.35 -9.61
C LYS A 125 -33.77 30.87 -9.52
N ALA A 126 -32.91 31.55 -10.29
CA ALA A 126 -32.79 33.01 -10.32
C ALA A 126 -33.71 33.68 -11.35
N LYS A 127 -34.70 32.96 -11.89
CA LYS A 127 -35.67 33.43 -12.89
C LYS A 127 -37.09 33.13 -12.41
#